data_AF-A0A7X8MAG2-F1
#
_entry.id   AF-A0A7X8MAG2-F1
#
_cell.length_a   1.000
_cell.length_b   1.000
_cell.length_c   1.000
_cell.angle_alpha   90.00
_cell.angle_beta   90.00
_cell.angle_gamma   90.00
#
_symmetry.space_group_name_H-M   'P 1'
#
loop_
_entity.id
_entity.type
_entity.pdbx_description
1 polymer ?
#
loop_
_entity_poly.entity_id
_entity_poly.type
_entity_poly.pdbx_seq_one_letter_code
_entity_poly.pdbx_strand_id
1 'polypeptide(L)'
;FMNIQTEPTDDSWAELREAQRMALSLPNTGMAVAIDIGDAKDIHPKNKQEVGRRLALNALRLVYDKPVDHSGPLYRSMTPEENSIRLHFDHTAGGLTTKNSRTLQGFALAGEDRKFVWANARIEGETVVVSHPRIQQPKAVRYAWAANPIGNLYNRAGLPASPFRTDTWPGITEQP
;
A
#
# COMPACT_ATOMS: atom_id res chain seq x y z
N PHE A 1 20.50 7.68 -5.20
CA PHE A 1 20.06 6.29 -5.07
C PHE A 1 19.50 6.10 -3.68
N MET A 2 18.28 5.56 -3.56
CA MET A 2 17.55 5.54 -2.30
C MET A 2 17.68 4.16 -1.66
N ASN A 3 18.30 4.10 -0.48
CA ASN A 3 18.37 2.86 0.29
C ASN A 3 17.00 2.50 0.84
N ILE A 4 16.83 1.22 1.17
CA ILE A 4 15.67 0.75 1.92
C ILE A 4 15.78 1.28 3.35
N GLN A 5 14.68 1.76 3.92
CA GLN A 5 14.69 2.27 5.27
C GLN A 5 14.70 1.13 6.28
N THR A 6 15.59 1.23 7.26
CA THR A 6 15.75 0.23 8.32
C THR A 6 14.67 0.37 9.39
N GLU A 7 14.06 1.54 9.51
CA GLU A 7 13.01 1.86 10.47
C GLU A 7 11.85 2.56 9.74
N PRO A 8 10.59 2.46 10.24
CA PRO A 8 9.50 3.27 9.73
C PRO A 8 9.76 4.75 10.02
N THR A 9 9.61 5.61 9.02
CA THR A 9 9.78 7.05 9.15
C THR A 9 8.64 7.78 8.45
N ASP A 10 8.52 9.08 8.71
CA ASP A 10 7.82 9.96 7.79
C ASP A 10 8.63 10.13 6.50
N ASP A 11 7.96 10.34 5.38
CA ASP A 11 8.61 10.41 4.07
C ASP A 11 7.74 11.17 3.06
N SER A 12 8.31 12.20 2.43
CA SER A 12 7.59 13.07 1.50
C SER A 12 7.21 12.36 0.19
N TRP A 13 7.94 11.30 -0.21
CA TRP A 13 7.53 10.47 -1.34
C TRP A 13 6.33 9.59 -1.00
N ALA A 14 6.21 9.15 0.25
CA ALA A 14 5.03 8.42 0.69
C ALA A 14 3.80 9.33 0.69
N GLU A 15 3.93 10.57 1.16
CA GLU A 15 2.86 11.58 1.10
C GLU A 15 2.49 11.97 -0.34
N LEU A 16 3.47 12.09 -1.25
CA LEU A 16 3.19 12.28 -2.67
C LEU A 16 2.36 11.12 -3.26
N ARG A 17 2.69 9.87 -2.90
CA ARG A 17 1.94 8.69 -3.35
C ARG A 17 0.54 8.63 -2.73
N GLU A 18 0.40 9.07 -1.49
CA GLU A 18 -0.91 9.24 -0.86
C GLU A 18 -1.75 10.25 -1.65
N ALA A 19 -1.19 11.42 -1.99
CA ALA A 19 -1.89 12.42 -2.80
C ALA A 19 -2.32 11.87 -4.17
N GLN A 20 -1.46 11.09 -4.84
CA GLN A 20 -1.81 10.38 -6.07
C GLN A 20 -2.97 9.39 -5.88
N ARG A 21 -2.97 8.65 -4.77
CA ARG A 21 -4.08 7.73 -4.41
C ARG A 21 -5.37 8.50 -4.14
N MET A 22 -5.31 9.63 -3.43
CA MET A 22 -6.48 10.48 -3.13
C MET A 22 -7.14 11.02 -4.39
N ALA A 23 -6.37 11.26 -5.46
CA ALA A 23 -6.90 11.69 -6.76
C ALA A 23 -7.85 10.66 -7.40
N LEU A 24 -7.86 9.40 -6.97
CA LEU A 24 -8.85 8.39 -7.40
C LEU A 24 -10.30 8.75 -7.01
N SER A 25 -10.51 9.74 -6.14
CA SER A 25 -11.84 10.29 -5.84
C SER A 25 -12.43 11.08 -7.01
N LEU A 26 -11.62 11.49 -7.99
CA LEU A 26 -12.07 12.19 -9.19
C LEU A 26 -12.73 11.22 -10.18
N PRO A 27 -13.75 11.67 -10.94
CA PRO A 27 -14.40 10.84 -11.95
C PRO A 27 -13.40 10.39 -13.04
N ASN A 28 -13.62 9.20 -13.60
CA ASN A 28 -12.83 8.64 -14.70
C ASN A 28 -11.31 8.63 -14.46
N THR A 29 -10.89 8.45 -13.21
CA THR A 29 -9.47 8.47 -12.81
C THR A 29 -9.00 7.07 -12.41
N GLY A 30 -7.82 6.68 -12.89
CA GLY A 30 -7.19 5.39 -12.58
C GLY A 30 -5.73 5.59 -12.18
N MET A 31 -5.17 4.60 -11.46
CA MET A 31 -3.79 4.66 -10.96
C MET A 31 -3.08 3.33 -11.22
N ALA A 32 -1.88 3.40 -11.81
CA ALA A 32 -0.97 2.27 -11.92
C ALA A 32 0.07 2.35 -10.79
N VAL A 33 -0.07 1.49 -9.78
CA VAL A 33 0.95 1.32 -8.74
C VAL A 33 2.23 0.77 -9.39
N ALA A 34 3.40 1.32 -9.05
CA ALA A 34 4.69 0.93 -9.65
C ALA A 34 5.84 0.77 -8.63
N ILE A 35 5.54 0.81 -7.33
CA ILE A 35 6.56 0.73 -6.26
C ILE A 35 7.35 -0.60 -6.27
N ASP A 36 6.82 -1.64 -6.91
CA ASP A 36 7.37 -3.01 -6.93
C ASP A 36 8.22 -3.32 -8.16
N ILE A 37 8.31 -2.39 -9.11
CA ILE A 37 9.01 -2.52 -10.40
C ILE A 37 9.96 -1.35 -10.68
N GLY A 38 10.25 -0.55 -9.65
CA GLY A 38 11.31 0.47 -9.67
C GLY A 38 12.71 -0.12 -9.54
N ASP A 39 13.73 0.73 -9.61
CA ASP A 39 15.12 0.38 -9.33
C ASP A 39 15.71 1.37 -8.32
N ALA A 40 16.21 0.87 -7.18
CA ALA A 40 16.81 1.69 -6.13
C ALA A 40 18.07 2.44 -6.60
N LYS A 41 18.75 1.87 -7.60
CA LYS A 41 20.01 2.32 -8.18
C LYS A 41 19.85 2.92 -9.58
N ASP A 42 18.63 3.11 -10.07
CA ASP A 42 18.38 3.76 -11.35
C ASP A 42 16.99 4.41 -11.38
N ILE A 43 16.94 5.72 -11.62
CA ILE A 43 15.68 6.46 -11.73
C ILE A 43 14.90 6.11 -13.02
N HIS A 44 15.51 5.36 -13.94
CA HIS A 44 14.91 4.92 -15.21
C HIS A 44 14.60 3.41 -15.20
N PRO A 45 13.63 2.94 -14.40
CA PRO A 45 13.34 1.51 -14.31
C PRO A 45 13.05 0.90 -15.69
N LYS A 46 13.60 -0.30 -15.89
CA LYS A 46 13.58 -0.98 -17.20
C LYS A 46 12.20 -1.56 -17.53
N ASN A 47 11.42 -1.95 -16.52
CA ASN A 47 10.13 -2.60 -16.71
C ASN A 47 8.98 -1.61 -17.01
N LYS A 48 9.16 -0.80 -18.05
CA LYS A 48 8.17 0.18 -18.53
C LYS A 48 6.93 -0.50 -19.14
N GLN A 49 7.11 -1.71 -19.67
CA GLN A 49 6.02 -2.50 -20.26
C GLN A 49 4.96 -2.86 -19.21
N GLU A 50 5.36 -3.24 -17.99
CA GLU A 50 4.42 -3.55 -16.92
C GLU A 50 3.65 -2.31 -16.45
N VAL A 51 4.31 -1.14 -16.38
CA VAL A 51 3.62 0.14 -16.12
C VAL A 51 2.56 0.40 -17.20
N GLY A 52 2.93 0.25 -18.48
CA GLY A 52 2.00 0.41 -19.60
C GLY A 52 0.82 -0.58 -19.54
N ARG A 53 1.07 -1.84 -19.19
CA ARG A 53 0.03 -2.86 -19.01
C ARG A 53 -0.96 -2.46 -17.91
N ARG A 54 -0.47 -2.00 -16.74
CA ARG A 54 -1.32 -1.55 -15.61
C ARG A 54 -2.16 -0.33 -15.98
N LEU A 55 -1.61 0.62 -16.75
CA LEU A 55 -2.36 1.75 -17.28
C LEU A 55 -3.42 1.31 -18.30
N ALA A 56 -3.10 0.36 -19.18
CA ALA A 56 -4.05 -0.19 -20.15
C ALA A 56 -5.23 -0.90 -19.47
N LEU A 57 -5.01 -1.60 -18.36
CA LEU A 57 -6.10 -2.20 -17.58
C LEU A 57 -7.07 -1.14 -17.05
N ASN A 58 -6.56 0.00 -16.58
CA ASN A 58 -7.39 1.13 -16.15
C ASN A 58 -8.26 1.63 -17.32
N ALA A 59 -7.68 1.83 -18.50
CA ALA A 59 -8.45 2.25 -19.68
C ALA A 59 -9.51 1.22 -20.09
N LEU A 60 -9.17 -0.07 -20.11
CA LEU A 60 -10.11 -1.15 -20.41
C LEU A 60 -11.31 -1.14 -19.47
N ARG A 61 -11.09 -0.93 -18.17
CA ARG A 61 -12.20 -0.87 -17.20
C ARG A 61 -12.99 0.43 -17.30
N LEU A 62 -12.31 1.57 -17.25
CA LEU A 62 -12.94 2.88 -17.04
C LEU A 62 -13.53 3.48 -18.31
N VAL A 63 -12.94 3.18 -19.47
CA VAL A 63 -13.36 3.75 -20.76
C VAL A 63 -14.15 2.75 -21.60
N TYR A 64 -13.70 1.49 -21.62
CA TYR A 64 -14.29 0.46 -22.48
C TYR A 64 -15.24 -0.50 -21.74
N ASP A 65 -15.49 -0.26 -20.45
CA ASP A 65 -16.34 -1.07 -19.57
C ASP A 65 -16.08 -2.59 -19.65
N LYS A 66 -14.81 -2.97 -19.82
CA LYS A 66 -14.42 -4.38 -19.85
C LYS A 66 -14.36 -4.94 -18.43
N PRO A 67 -14.85 -6.18 -18.20
CA PRO A 67 -14.84 -6.81 -16.88
C PRO A 67 -13.44 -7.35 -16.55
N VAL A 68 -12.49 -6.45 -16.31
CA VAL A 68 -11.10 -6.77 -15.98
C VAL A 68 -10.71 -6.20 -14.61
N ASP A 69 -9.93 -6.96 -13.86
CA ASP A 69 -9.24 -6.43 -12.68
C ASP A 69 -8.20 -5.40 -13.12
N HIS A 70 -8.38 -4.16 -12.68
CA HIS A 70 -7.59 -3.00 -13.15
C HIS A 70 -6.78 -2.31 -12.06
N SER A 71 -7.06 -2.63 -10.80
CA SER A 71 -6.39 -2.07 -9.64
C SER A 71 -5.95 -3.19 -8.71
N GLY A 72 -4.85 -2.97 -8.00
CA GLY A 72 -4.45 -3.78 -6.86
C GLY A 72 -5.21 -3.38 -5.59
N PRO A 73 -4.93 -4.02 -4.45
CA PRO A 73 -5.61 -3.70 -3.20
C PRO A 73 -5.50 -2.22 -2.84
N LEU A 74 -6.64 -1.58 -2.59
CA LEU A 74 -6.71 -0.22 -2.07
C LEU A 74 -7.27 -0.28 -0.66
N TYR A 75 -6.57 0.32 0.31
CA TYR A 75 -7.06 0.40 1.69
C TYR A 75 -8.42 1.11 1.73
N ARG A 76 -9.39 0.45 2.36
CA ARG A 76 -10.76 0.95 2.51
C ARG A 76 -11.04 1.37 3.94
N SER A 77 -10.75 0.51 4.90
CA SER A 77 -11.05 0.74 6.32
C SER A 77 -10.24 -0.18 7.22
N MET A 78 -10.26 0.12 8.52
CA MET A 78 -9.69 -0.73 9.54
C MET A 78 -10.69 -1.03 10.65
N THR A 79 -10.50 -2.18 11.30
CA THR A 79 -11.23 -2.60 12.49
C THR A 79 -10.21 -2.91 13.60
N PRO A 80 -10.20 -2.15 14.70
CA PRO A 80 -9.41 -2.51 15.87
C PRO A 80 -9.89 -3.85 16.43
N GLU A 81 -8.94 -4.72 16.76
CA GLU A 81 -9.14 -5.93 17.53
C GLU A 81 -8.36 -5.82 18.85
N GLU A 82 -8.44 -6.81 19.74
CA GLU A 82 -7.88 -6.74 21.09
C GLU A 82 -6.40 -6.27 21.13
N ASN A 83 -5.54 -6.87 20.30
CA ASN A 83 -4.11 -6.55 20.21
C ASN A 83 -3.61 -6.40 18.77
N SER A 84 -4.52 -6.14 17.84
CA SER A 84 -4.22 -6.07 16.42
C SER A 84 -5.15 -5.11 15.67
N ILE A 85 -4.81 -4.80 14.43
CA ILE A 85 -5.69 -4.07 13.51
C ILE A 85 -5.96 -4.96 12.31
N ARG A 86 -7.24 -5.17 12.00
CA ARG A 86 -7.68 -5.77 10.74
C ARG A 86 -7.91 -4.69 9.70
N LEU A 87 -7.32 -4.87 8.53
CA LEU A 87 -7.41 -3.98 7.39
C LEU A 87 -8.28 -4.60 6.30
N HIS A 88 -9.15 -3.78 5.72
CA HIS A 88 -10.06 -4.14 4.65
C HIS A 88 -9.68 -3.39 3.38
N PHE A 89 -9.82 -4.06 2.25
CA PHE A 89 -9.37 -3.57 0.95
C PHE A 89 -10.46 -3.67 -0.11
N ASP A 90 -10.49 -2.69 -1.00
CA ASP A 90 -11.14 -2.84 -2.30
C ASP A 90 -10.16 -3.51 -3.29
N HIS A 91 -10.70 -3.99 -4.42
CA HIS A 91 -9.92 -4.59 -5.52
C HIS A 91 -9.05 -5.79 -5.12
N THR A 92 -9.62 -6.68 -4.30
CA THR A 92 -8.99 -7.94 -3.89
C THR A 92 -9.02 -9.01 -4.99
N ALA A 93 -9.83 -8.87 -6.03
CA ALA A 93 -10.00 -9.91 -7.06
C ALA A 93 -10.32 -11.30 -6.45
N GLY A 94 -11.11 -11.34 -5.37
CA GLY A 94 -11.46 -12.56 -4.64
C GLY A 94 -10.40 -13.05 -3.63
N GLY A 95 -9.34 -12.29 -3.36
CA GLY A 95 -8.39 -12.63 -2.30
C GLY A 95 -7.08 -11.83 -2.30
N LEU A 96 -6.39 -11.83 -1.16
CA LEU A 96 -5.05 -11.25 -1.07
C LEU A 96 -3.97 -12.35 -1.16
N THR A 97 -2.80 -11.96 -1.64
CA THR A 97 -1.61 -12.81 -1.75
C THR A 97 -0.34 -11.97 -1.60
N THR A 98 0.82 -12.62 -1.63
CA THR A 98 2.11 -11.95 -1.69
C THR A 98 2.81 -12.18 -3.02
N LYS A 99 3.67 -11.24 -3.41
CA LYS A 99 4.59 -11.46 -4.54
C LYS A 99 5.45 -12.70 -4.24
N ASN A 100 5.35 -13.71 -5.09
CA ASN A 100 6.13 -14.95 -5.00
C ASN A 100 5.93 -15.75 -3.70
N SER A 101 4.73 -15.72 -3.09
CA SER A 101 4.37 -16.53 -1.92
C SER A 101 5.32 -16.40 -0.72
N ARG A 102 5.86 -15.20 -0.51
CA ARG A 102 6.74 -14.87 0.61
C ARG A 102 5.94 -14.42 1.84
N THR A 103 6.59 -14.36 3.00
CA THR A 103 6.07 -13.70 4.20
C THR A 103 5.62 -12.27 3.85
N LEU A 104 4.46 -11.87 4.35
CA LEU A 104 3.92 -10.52 4.13
C LEU A 104 4.79 -9.48 4.85
N GLN A 105 5.11 -8.38 4.16
CA GLN A 105 6.04 -7.35 4.61
C GLN A 105 5.52 -5.95 4.29
N GLY A 106 6.16 -4.94 4.89
CA GLY A 106 5.92 -3.53 4.58
C GLY A 106 4.91 -2.84 5.48
N PHE A 107 4.50 -3.48 6.57
CA PHE A 107 3.57 -2.91 7.54
C PHE A 107 4.28 -2.35 8.75
N ALA A 108 3.95 -1.12 9.12
CA ALA A 108 4.33 -0.50 10.38
C ALA A 108 3.08 -0.22 11.23
N LEU A 109 3.21 -0.34 12.55
CA LEU A 109 2.13 -0.20 13.52
C LEU A 109 2.55 0.83 14.58
N ALA A 110 1.63 1.67 15.01
CA ALA A 110 1.82 2.61 16.10
C ALA A 110 0.69 2.49 17.14
N GLY A 111 1.02 2.74 18.41
CA GLY A 111 0.03 2.95 19.48
C GLY A 111 -0.30 4.42 19.66
N GLU A 112 -0.78 4.79 20.86
CA GLU A 112 -1.11 6.18 21.23
C GLU A 112 0.10 7.13 21.19
N ASP A 113 1.31 6.60 21.38
CA ASP A 113 2.55 7.38 21.35
C ASP A 113 2.97 7.82 19.93
N ARG A 114 2.23 7.36 18.90
CA ARG A 114 2.45 7.65 17.48
C ARG A 114 3.80 7.18 16.93
N LYS A 115 4.52 6.32 17.67
CA LYS A 115 5.81 5.79 17.25
C LYS A 115 5.59 4.52 16.43
N PHE A 116 5.82 4.64 15.13
CA PHE A 116 5.72 3.50 14.22
C PHE A 116 6.89 2.53 14.41
N VAL A 117 6.57 1.25 14.51
CA VAL A 117 7.54 0.14 14.47
C VAL A 117 7.13 -0.86 13.39
N TRP A 118 8.10 -1.55 12.78
CA TRP A 118 7.80 -2.65 11.86
C TRP A 118 6.96 -3.71 12.57
N ALA A 119 5.90 -4.17 11.90
CA ALA A 119 4.89 -5.04 12.49
C ALA A 119 4.79 -6.38 11.77
N ASN A 120 4.28 -7.37 12.49
CA ASN A 120 3.89 -8.64 11.89
C ASN A 120 2.57 -8.45 11.16
N ALA A 121 2.46 -9.00 9.95
CA ALA A 121 1.24 -8.96 9.17
C ALA A 121 0.94 -10.34 8.58
N ARG A 122 -0.35 -10.69 8.51
CA ARG A 122 -0.82 -11.94 7.88
C ARG A 122 -2.07 -11.68 7.07
N ILE A 123 -2.25 -12.45 6.01
CA ILE A 123 -3.44 -12.42 5.16
C ILE A 123 -4.48 -13.38 5.72
N GLU A 124 -5.70 -12.90 5.89
CA GLU A 124 -6.88 -13.70 6.25
C GLU A 124 -7.99 -13.41 5.21
N GLY A 125 -8.07 -14.25 4.18
CA GLY A 125 -9.00 -14.09 3.06
C GLY A 125 -8.74 -12.82 2.26
N GLU A 126 -9.64 -11.84 2.40
CA GLU A 126 -9.58 -10.52 1.76
C GLU A 126 -9.07 -9.41 2.69
N THR A 127 -8.64 -9.79 3.90
CA THR A 127 -8.17 -8.86 4.93
C THR A 127 -6.72 -9.10 5.29
N VAL A 128 -6.10 -8.09 5.90
CA VAL A 128 -4.77 -8.22 6.53
C VAL A 128 -4.90 -7.91 8.01
N VAL A 129 -4.33 -8.78 8.85
CA VAL A 129 -4.24 -8.53 10.29
C VAL A 129 -2.81 -8.13 10.64
N VAL A 130 -2.66 -6.98 11.29
CA VAL A 130 -1.37 -6.37 11.66
C VAL A 130 -1.25 -6.29 13.18
N SER A 131 -0.15 -6.79 13.74
CA SER A 131 0.11 -6.77 15.18
C SER A 131 1.59 -6.61 15.51
N HIS A 132 1.87 -6.22 16.75
CA HIS A 132 3.22 -6.15 17.27
C HIS A 132 3.23 -6.55 18.76
N PRO A 133 4.13 -7.44 19.23
CA PRO A 133 4.06 -7.99 20.60
C PRO A 133 4.17 -6.94 21.71
N ARG A 134 4.81 -5.80 21.42
CA ARG A 134 4.95 -4.67 22.36
C ARG A 134 3.83 -3.62 22.29
N ILE A 135 2.88 -3.73 21.36
CA ILE A 135 1.79 -2.75 21.18
C ILE A 135 0.46 -3.45 21.48
N GLN A 136 -0.04 -3.25 22.70
CA GLN A 136 -1.29 -3.88 23.16
C GLN A 136 -2.54 -3.14 22.66
N GLN A 137 -2.44 -1.82 22.42
CA GLN A 137 -3.54 -1.01 21.92
C GLN A 137 -3.12 -0.29 20.65
N PRO A 138 -3.09 -1.00 19.50
CA PRO A 138 -2.71 -0.39 18.24
C PRO A 138 -3.72 0.68 17.80
N LYS A 139 -3.20 1.76 17.20
CA LYS A 139 -4.00 2.94 16.79
C LYS A 139 -3.87 3.26 15.31
N ALA A 140 -2.72 2.97 14.70
CA ALA A 140 -2.48 3.29 13.30
C ALA A 140 -1.59 2.25 12.61
N VAL A 141 -1.84 2.05 11.32
CA VAL A 141 -1.02 1.23 10.42
C VAL A 141 -0.56 2.08 9.24
N ARG A 142 0.67 1.82 8.79
CA ARG A 142 1.20 2.31 7.51
C ARG A 142 1.69 1.13 6.69
N TYR A 143 1.44 1.17 5.38
CA TYR A 143 1.93 0.18 4.43
C TYR A 143 2.79 0.83 3.36
N ALA A 144 3.98 0.28 3.13
CA ALA A 144 4.93 0.74 2.11
C ALA A 144 5.21 2.26 2.16
N TRP A 145 5.25 2.83 3.38
CA TRP A 145 5.39 4.25 3.63
C TRP A 145 6.86 4.67 3.72
N ALA A 146 7.51 4.77 2.57
CA ALA A 146 8.89 5.23 2.42
C ALA A 146 9.20 5.54 0.94
N ALA A 147 10.24 6.30 0.65
CA ALA A 147 10.65 6.59 -0.73
C ALA A 147 11.08 5.33 -1.51
N ASN A 148 11.78 4.40 -0.86
CA ASN A 148 12.08 3.07 -1.39
C ASN A 148 11.53 1.98 -0.45
N PRO A 149 10.22 1.69 -0.53
CA PRO A 149 9.56 0.85 0.44
C PRO A 149 9.77 -0.64 0.13
N ILE A 150 9.83 -1.46 1.19
CA ILE A 150 9.54 -2.88 1.08
C ILE A 150 8.02 -3.02 1.15
N GLY A 151 7.41 -3.59 0.11
CA GLY A 151 6.00 -3.93 0.08
C GLY A 151 5.75 -5.08 -0.87
N ASN A 152 4.96 -6.05 -0.45
CA ASN A 152 4.68 -7.25 -1.25
C ASN A 152 3.23 -7.74 -1.16
N LEU A 153 2.28 -6.90 -0.73
CA LEU A 153 0.85 -7.20 -0.77
C LEU A 153 0.31 -7.07 -2.21
N TYR A 154 -0.36 -8.13 -2.68
CA TYR A 154 -0.96 -8.22 -4.02
C TYR A 154 -2.39 -8.77 -3.90
N ASN A 155 -3.22 -8.52 -4.91
CA ASN A 155 -4.48 -9.25 -5.09
C ASN A 155 -4.29 -10.53 -5.92
N ARG A 156 -5.34 -11.34 -6.05
CA ARG A 156 -5.32 -12.57 -6.88
C ARG A 156 -5.15 -12.31 -8.38
N ALA A 157 -5.41 -11.09 -8.85
CA ALA A 157 -5.12 -10.68 -10.23
C ALA A 157 -3.63 -10.34 -10.48
N GLY A 158 -2.78 -10.43 -9.44
CA GLY A 158 -1.35 -10.16 -9.57
C GLY A 158 -1.01 -8.66 -9.63
N LEU A 159 -1.87 -7.80 -9.10
CA LEU A 159 -1.66 -6.34 -9.03
C LEU A 159 -1.24 -5.93 -7.60
N PRO A 160 -0.22 -5.06 -7.44
CA PRO A 160 0.31 -4.67 -6.13
C PRO A 160 -0.60 -3.66 -5.43
N ALA A 161 -0.62 -3.73 -4.10
CA ALA A 161 -1.31 -2.75 -3.27
C ALA A 161 -0.63 -1.37 -3.32
N SER A 162 -1.43 -0.31 -3.29
CA SER A 162 -0.94 1.06 -3.14
C SER A 162 -0.45 1.32 -1.71
N PRO A 163 0.61 2.12 -1.49
CA PRO A 163 0.94 2.64 -0.17
C PRO A 163 -0.23 3.37 0.48
N PHE A 164 -0.35 3.26 1.80
CA PHE A 164 -1.37 3.97 2.56
C PHE A 164 -0.97 4.15 4.03
N ARG A 165 -1.70 5.03 4.71
CA ARG A 165 -1.76 5.15 6.16
C ARG A 165 -3.22 5.07 6.63
N THR A 166 -3.41 4.70 7.89
CA THR A 166 -4.74 4.70 8.53
C THR A 166 -4.93 5.83 9.53
N ASP A 167 -3.85 6.53 9.91
CA ASP A 167 -3.90 7.72 10.73
C ASP A 167 -4.33 8.96 9.91
N THR A 168 -4.84 9.96 10.62
CA THR A 168 -5.10 11.31 10.11
C THR A 168 -4.17 12.33 10.76
N TRP A 169 -2.98 11.90 11.20
CA TRP A 169 -2.02 12.80 11.84
C TRP A 169 -1.39 13.69 10.77
N PRO A 170 -0.93 14.91 11.11
CA PRO A 170 -0.29 15.78 10.12
C PRO A 170 0.91 15.10 9.45
N GLY A 171 0.95 15.15 8.11
CA GLY A 171 2.15 14.79 7.34
C GLY A 171 3.25 15.84 7.46
N ILE A 172 4.46 15.49 6.99
CA ILE A 172 5.60 16.41 6.96
C ILE A 172 5.53 17.43 5.81
N THR A 173 4.62 17.24 4.85
CA THR A 173 4.37 18.19 3.75
C THR A 173 3.16 19.10 3.98
N GLU A 174 2.38 18.86 5.05
CA GLU A 174 1.33 19.78 5.48
C GLU A 174 2.00 21.04 6.05
N GLN A 175 1.95 22.14 5.30
CA GLN A 175 2.40 23.43 5.83
C GLN A 175 1.47 23.89 6.96
N PRO A 176 2.00 24.51 8.02
CA PRO A 176 1.19 25.10 9.09
C PRO A 176 0.28 26.22 8.60
#